data_AF-A0A2W5V4P5-F1
#
_entry.id   AF-A0A2W5V4P5-F1
#
_cell.length_a   1.000
_cell.length_b   1.000
_cell.length_c   1.000
_cell.angle_alpha   90.00
_cell.angle_beta   90.00
_cell.angle_gamma   90.00
#
_symmetry.space_group_name_H-M   'P 1'
#
loop_
_entity.id
_entity.type
_entity.pdbx_description
1 polymer ?
#
loop_
_entity_poly.entity_id
_entity_poly.type
_entity_poly.pdbx_seq_one_letter_code
_entity_poly.pdbx_strand_id
1 'polypeptide(L)'
;MHRDRLAQVQPALRSKLDEYYRLAPIIVSRIDSTDNSDAVYSEVFDQMVEPTNAALRIGDDEEAVRIYSEGFDRLKSVYLK
;
A
#
# COMPACT_ATOMS: atom_id res chain seq x y z
N MET A 1 12.12 -11.54 0.05
CA MET A 1 10.67 -11.74 -0.10
C MET A 1 10.29 -11.65 -1.58
N HIS A 2 9.10 -12.12 -1.99
CA HIS A 2 8.62 -12.04 -3.39
C HIS A 2 8.63 -10.60 -3.93
N ARG A 3 8.27 -9.63 -3.07
CA ARG A 3 8.31 -8.18 -3.33
C ARG A 3 9.71 -7.63 -3.68
N ASP A 4 10.76 -8.09 -3.01
CA ASP A 4 12.13 -7.58 -3.26
C ASP A 4 12.69 -8.10 -4.61
N ARG A 5 12.17 -9.23 -5.10
CA ARG A 5 12.54 -9.82 -6.38
C ARG A 5 11.92 -9.03 -7.55
N LEU A 6 10.66 -8.59 -7.44
CA LEU A 6 9.99 -7.76 -8.44
C LEU A 6 10.61 -6.36 -8.55
N ALA A 7 11.07 -5.79 -7.42
CA ALA A 7 11.72 -4.48 -7.37
C ALA A 7 13.08 -4.41 -8.12
N GLN A 8 13.73 -5.56 -8.38
CA GLN A 8 14.95 -5.60 -9.21
C GLN A 8 14.66 -5.53 -10.71
N VAL A 9 13.42 -5.86 -11.13
CA VAL A 9 13.04 -5.99 -12.55
C VAL A 9 12.37 -4.72 -13.08
N GLN A 10 11.81 -3.88 -12.20
CA GLN A 10 11.11 -2.65 -12.59
C GLN A 10 11.63 -1.42 -11.83
N PRO A 11 12.41 -0.53 -12.48
CA PRO A 11 12.95 0.70 -11.87
C PRO A 11 11.87 1.64 -11.32
N ALA A 12 10.69 1.67 -11.95
CA ALA A 12 9.54 2.45 -11.48
C ALA A 12 9.03 1.97 -10.11
N LEU A 13 9.15 0.67 -9.82
CA LEU A 13 8.77 0.07 -8.55
C LEU A 13 9.70 0.52 -7.42
N ARG A 14 11.00 0.71 -7.70
CA ARG A 14 11.99 1.16 -6.71
C ARG A 14 11.68 2.56 -6.17
N SER A 15 11.40 3.53 -7.04
CA SER A 15 11.06 4.89 -6.59
C SER A 15 9.80 4.93 -5.73
N LYS A 16 8.78 4.11 -6.07
CA LYS A 16 7.57 3.98 -5.26
C LYS A 16 7.81 3.26 -3.93
N LEU A 17 8.72 2.30 -3.89
CA LEU A 17 9.11 1.61 -2.65
C LEU A 17 9.83 2.54 -1.68
N ASP A 18 10.74 3.38 -2.17
CA ASP A 18 11.45 4.36 -1.32
C ASP A 18 10.49 5.40 -0.75
N GLU A 19 9.50 5.82 -1.53
CA GLU A 19 8.42 6.67 -1.05
C GLU A 19 7.57 5.96 0.01
N TYR A 20 7.17 4.71 -0.26
CA TYR A 20 6.43 3.89 0.69
C TYR A 20 7.15 3.76 2.03
N TYR A 21 8.44 3.40 2.03
CA TYR A 21 9.21 3.23 3.27
C TYR A 21 9.33 4.51 4.08
N ARG A 22 9.32 5.68 3.43
CA ARG A 22 9.36 6.98 4.14
C ARG A 22 8.00 7.38 4.69
N LEU A 23 6.93 7.17 3.92
CA LEU A 23 5.62 7.75 4.22
C LEU A 23 4.70 6.79 5.00
N ALA A 24 4.82 5.48 4.81
CA ALA A 24 3.96 4.50 5.48
C ALA A 24 4.03 4.57 7.02
N PRO A 25 5.20 4.72 7.67
CA PRO A 25 5.23 4.88 9.13
C PRO A 25 4.50 6.13 9.62
N ILE A 26 4.53 7.21 8.85
CA ILE A 26 3.85 8.46 9.18
C ILE A 26 2.32 8.28 9.05
N ILE A 27 1.88 7.62 7.98
CA ILE A 27 0.47 7.28 7.76
C ILE A 27 -0.05 6.42 8.91
N VAL A 28 0.66 5.34 9.25
CA VAL A 28 0.32 4.43 10.37
C VAL A 28 0.20 5.22 11.68
N SER A 29 1.20 6.04 12.01
CA SER A 29 1.15 6.87 13.22
C SER A 29 -0.04 7.83 13.25
N ARG A 30 -0.45 8.38 12.10
CA ARG A 30 -1.64 9.25 12.01
C ARG A 30 -2.94 8.45 12.14
N ILE A 31 -3.01 7.23 11.59
CA ILE A 31 -4.15 6.31 11.80
C ILE A 31 -4.26 5.92 13.27
N ASP A 32 -3.15 5.54 13.91
CA ASP A 32 -3.11 5.15 15.33
C ASP A 32 -3.52 6.29 16.27
N SER A 33 -3.40 7.54 15.81
CA SER A 33 -3.82 8.72 16.56
C SER A 33 -5.31 9.05 16.39
N THR A 34 -6.07 8.28 15.61
CA THR A 34 -7.52 8.43 15.46
C THR A 34 -8.27 7.56 16.47
N ASP A 35 -9.44 8.03 16.93
CA ASP A 35 -10.29 7.27 17.87
C ASP A 35 -10.90 6.01 17.24
N ASN A 36 -10.86 5.88 15.91
CA ASN A 36 -11.46 4.80 15.14
C ASN A 36 -10.43 4.02 14.30
N SER A 37 -9.19 3.95 14.77
CA SER A 37 -8.07 3.28 14.07
C SER A 37 -8.39 1.85 13.62
N ASP A 38 -9.07 1.06 14.44
CA ASP A 38 -9.50 -0.31 14.10
C ASP A 38 -10.41 -0.37 12.86
N ALA A 39 -11.37 0.56 12.78
CA ALA A 39 -12.28 0.65 11.64
C ALA A 39 -11.52 1.09 10.38
N VAL A 40 -10.57 2.03 10.52
CA VAL A 40 -9.71 2.47 9.42
C VAL A 40 -8.85 1.32 8.92
N TYR A 41 -8.23 0.53 9.81
CA TYR A 41 -7.41 -0.61 9.39
C TYR A 41 -8.24 -1.69 8.72
N SER A 42 -9.46 -1.94 9.19
CA SER A 42 -10.40 -2.85 8.53
C SER A 42 -10.70 -2.38 7.10
N GLU A 43 -10.96 -1.08 6.94
CA GLU A 43 -11.20 -0.50 5.60
C GLU A 43 -9.96 -0.62 4.69
N VAL A 44 -8.76 -0.32 5.21
CA VAL A 44 -7.51 -0.47 4.46
C VAL A 44 -7.29 -1.92 4.05
N PHE A 45 -7.58 -2.86 4.94
CA PHE A 45 -7.45 -4.27 4.65
C PHE A 45 -8.40 -4.69 3.51
N ASP A 46 -9.69 -4.38 3.65
CA ASP A 46 -10.74 -4.80 2.72
C ASP A 46 -10.57 -4.16 1.33
N GLN A 47 -10.16 -2.90 1.27
CA GLN A 47 -10.15 -2.13 0.03
C GLN A 47 -8.79 -2.14 -0.68
N MET A 48 -7.70 -2.42 0.03
CA MET A 48 -6.35 -2.38 -0.54
C MET A 48 -5.62 -3.71 -0.38
N VAL A 49 -5.52 -4.25 0.84
CA VAL A 49 -4.66 -5.41 1.12
C VAL A 49 -5.22 -6.69 0.52
N GLU A 50 -6.48 -7.03 0.79
CA GLU A 50 -7.09 -8.27 0.28
C GLU A 50 -7.19 -8.29 -1.24
N PRO A 51 -7.62 -7.20 -1.93
CA PRO A 51 -7.65 -7.18 -3.39
C PRO A 51 -6.25 -7.25 -4.02
N THR A 52 -5.24 -6.60 -3.43
CA THR A 52 -3.85 -6.73 -3.88
C THR A 52 -3.37 -8.18 -3.78
N ASN A 53 -3.65 -8.85 -2.66
CA ASN A 53 -3.29 -10.26 -2.46
C ASN A 53 -4.06 -11.20 -3.39
N ALA A 54 -5.32 -10.88 -3.73
CA ALA A 54 -6.10 -11.62 -4.71
C ALA A 54 -5.45 -11.57 -6.11
N ALA A 55 -5.04 -10.38 -6.57
CA ALA A 55 -4.34 -10.20 -7.84
C ALA A 55 -2.99 -10.96 -7.86
N LEU A 56 -2.20 -10.85 -6.80
CA LEU A 56 -0.93 -11.59 -6.67
C LEU A 56 -1.12 -13.11 -6.71
N ARG A 57 -2.19 -13.65 -6.11
CA ARG A 57 -2.47 -15.10 -6.11
C ARG A 57 -2.70 -15.67 -7.51
N ILE A 58 -3.23 -14.87 -8.43
CA ILE A 58 -3.49 -15.29 -9.82
C ILE A 58 -2.36 -14.90 -10.78
N GLY A 59 -1.27 -14.30 -10.26
CA GLY A 59 -0.13 -13.86 -11.06
C GLY A 59 -0.36 -12.56 -11.84
N ASP A 60 -1.38 -11.78 -11.46
CA ASP A 60 -1.66 -10.47 -12.06
C ASP A 60 -0.89 -9.37 -11.33
N ASP A 61 0.40 -9.29 -11.62
CA ASP A 61 1.33 -8.36 -10.96
C ASP A 61 1.00 -6.89 -11.31
N GLU A 62 0.52 -6.60 -12.52
CA GLU A 62 0.16 -5.24 -12.95
C GLU A 62 -1.04 -4.72 -12.15
N GLU A 63 -2.08 -5.55 -12.01
CA GLU A 63 -3.27 -5.20 -11.22
C GLU A 63 -2.94 -5.07 -9.73
N ALA A 64 -2.12 -5.97 -9.19
CA ALA A 64 -1.66 -5.86 -7.80
C ALA A 64 -0.93 -4.53 -7.54
N VAL A 65 -0.04 -4.12 -8.45
CA VAL A 65 0.69 -2.85 -8.33
C VAL A 65 -0.26 -1.65 -8.46
N ARG A 66 -1.26 -1.73 -9.34
CA ARG A 66 -2.26 -0.68 -9.53
C ARG A 66 -3.08 -0.47 -8.26
N ILE A 67 -3.70 -1.53 -7.74
CA ILE A 67 -4.54 -1.50 -6.52
C ILE A 67 -3.74 -0.93 -5.34
N TYR A 68 -2.55 -1.47 -5.11
CA TYR A 68 -1.70 -1.03 -4.01
C TYR A 68 -1.31 0.45 -4.14
N SER A 69 -0.94 0.88 -5.36
CA SER A 69 -0.58 2.28 -5.62
C SER A 69 -1.74 3.24 -5.35
N GLU A 70 -2.93 2.92 -5.85
CA GLU A 70 -4.14 3.74 -5.67
C GLU A 70 -4.55 3.82 -4.21
N GLY A 71 -4.53 2.69 -3.49
CA GLY A 71 -4.81 2.65 -2.06
C GLY A 71 -3.81 3.48 -1.25
N PHE A 72 -2.53 3.38 -1.60
CA PHE A 72 -1.48 4.15 -0.94
C PHE A 72 -1.60 5.66 -1.22
N ASP A 73 -1.88 6.06 -2.46
CA ASP A 73 -2.09 7.47 -2.80
C ASP A 73 -3.34 8.06 -2.11
N ARG A 74 -4.41 7.27 -1.96
CA ARG A 74 -5.56 7.66 -1.14
C ARG A 74 -5.17 7.90 0.32
N LEU A 75 -4.42 6.97 0.92
CA LEU A 75 -3.95 7.12 2.30
C LEU A 75 -3.06 8.35 2.46
N LYS A 76 -2.18 8.62 1.50
CA LYS A 76 -1.38 9.86 1.46
C LYS A 76 -2.28 11.11 1.43
N SER A 77 -3.30 11.14 0.57
CA SER A 77 -4.21 12.29 0.47
C SER A 77 -4.99 12.55 1.76
N VAL A 78 -5.41 11.49 2.45
CA VAL A 78 -6.16 11.61 3.71
C VAL A 78 -5.24 12.01 4.85
N TYR A 79 -4.12 11.30 5.00
CA TYR A 79 -3.30 11.39 6.19
C TYR A 79 -2.12 12.31 6.04
N LEU A 80 -1.57 12.62 4.87
CA LEU A 80 -0.32 13.39 4.71
C LEU A 80 -0.47 14.77 4.05
N LYS A 81 -1.64 15.40 4.21
CA LYS A 81 -1.91 16.78 3.76
C LYS A 81 -0.73 17.74 3.95
#